data_AF-A0A7X8XP81-F1
#
_entry.id   AF-A0A7X8XP81-F1
#
_cell.length_a   1.000
_cell.length_b   1.000
_cell.length_c   1.000
_cell.angle_alpha   90.00
_cell.angle_beta   90.00
_cell.angle_gamma   90.00
#
_symmetry.space_group_name_H-M   'P 1'
#
loop_
_entity.id
_entity.type
_entity.pdbx_description
1 polymer ?
#
loop_
_entity_poly.entity_id
_entity_poly.type
_entity_poly.pdbx_seq_one_letter_code
_entity_poly.pdbx_strand_id
1 'polypeptide(L)' 'MSGHSKWHNIRLRKGKVDAQKGALFTKVSREIYMAARKGGPEPESNFLLKVAITRARAV' A
#
# COMPACT_ATOMS: atom_id res chain seq x y z
N MET A 1 38.07 2.40 -7.61
CA MET A 1 37.26 2.35 -6.37
C MET A 1 35.91 3.02 -6.62
N SER A 2 34.86 2.25 -6.91
CA SER A 2 33.48 2.71 -7.16
C SER A 2 32.45 2.11 -6.19
N GLY A 3 32.91 1.41 -5.14
CA GLY A 3 32.07 0.67 -4.20
C GLY A 3 31.40 1.52 -3.10
N HIS A 4 32.02 2.64 -2.70
CA HIS A 4 31.57 3.42 -1.53
C HIS A 4 30.23 4.16 -1.75
N SER A 5 29.94 4.59 -2.98
CA SER A 5 28.72 5.34 -3.30
C SER A 5 27.56 4.46 -3.79
N LYS A 6 27.84 3.22 -4.22
CA LYS A 6 26.81 2.28 -4.70
C LYS A 6 25.76 2.00 -3.64
N TRP A 7 26.19 1.66 -2.42
CA TRP A 7 25.27 1.36 -1.33
C TRP A 7 24.48 2.60 -0.90
N HIS A 8 25.14 3.76 -0.81
CA HIS A 8 24.49 5.02 -0.45
C HIS A 8 23.35 5.37 -1.42
N ASN A 9 23.59 5.25 -2.73
CA ASN A 9 22.59 5.50 -3.76
C ASN A 9 21.44 4.49 -3.72
N ILE A 10 21.74 3.20 -3.48
CA ILE A 10 20.71 2.17 -3.30
C ILE A 10 19.84 2.48 -2.08
N ARG A 11 20.45 2.87 -0.96
CA ARG A 11 19.73 3.22 0.27
C ARG A 11 18.78 4.39 0.06
N LEU A 12 19.25 5.48 -0.57
CA LEU A 12 18.41 6.66 -0.83
C LEU A 12 17.25 6.33 -1.78
N ARG A 13 17.54 5.63 -2.88
CA ARG A 13 16.50 5.24 -3.85
C ARG A 13 15.47 4.33 -3.21
N LYS A 14 15.91 3.32 -2.44
CA LYS A 14 15.03 2.40 -1.74
C LYS A 14 14.18 3.13 -0.71
N GLY A 15 14.77 4.00 0.12
CA GLY A 15 14.04 4.77 1.13
C GLY A 15 12.94 5.64 0.53
N LYS A 16 13.18 6.29 -0.61
CA LYS A 16 12.14 7.07 -1.31
C LYS A 16 11.00 6.18 -1.80
N VAL A 17 11.31 5.03 -2.39
CA VAL A 17 10.29 4.08 -2.89
C VAL A 17 9.49 3.49 -1.73
N ASP A 18 10.16 3.11 -0.64
CA ASP A 18 9.52 2.53 0.54
C ASP A 18 8.60 3.56 1.23
N ALA A 19 9.01 4.83 1.32
CA ALA A 19 8.16 5.90 1.86
C ALA A 19 6.89 6.12 1.03
N GLN A 20 7.02 6.10 -0.30
CA GLN A 20 5.87 6.22 -1.21
C GLN A 20 4.93 5.03 -1.08
N LYS A 21 5.47 3.80 -1.03
CA LYS A 21 4.68 2.58 -0.80
C LYS A 21 3.99 2.58 0.56
N GLY A 22 4.68 3.03 1.61
CA GLY A 22 4.11 3.14 2.96
C GLY A 22 2.86 4.03 2.98
N ALA A 23 2.93 5.21 2.36
CA ALA A 23 1.79 6.12 2.26
C ALA A 23 0.60 5.51 1.49
N LEU A 24 0.87 4.80 0.39
CA LEU A 24 -0.13 4.06 -0.37
C LEU A 24 -0.79 2.98 0.49
N PHE A 25 -0.02 2.13 1.17
CA PHE A 25 -0.55 1.09 2.06
C PHE A 25 -1.43 1.66 3.16
N THR A 26 -1.01 2.76 3.81
CA THR A 26 -1.85 3.42 4.83
C THR A 26 -3.19 3.86 4.25
N LYS A 27 -3.21 4.41 3.04
CA LYS A 27 -4.44 4.84 2.37
C LYS A 27 -5.36 3.66 2.08
N VAL A 28 -4.85 2.58 1.48
CA VAL A 28 -5.72 1.45 1.10
C VAL A 28 -6.21 0.66 2.31
N SER A 29 -5.39 0.52 3.35
CA SER A 29 -5.82 -0.07 4.64
C SER A 29 -6.99 0.71 5.25
N ARG A 30 -6.95 2.05 5.19
CA ARG A 30 -8.05 2.90 5.69
C ARG A 30 -9.31 2.75 4.83
N GLU A 31 -9.17 2.64 3.51
CA GLU A 31 -10.30 2.39 2.60
C GLU A 31 -10.97 1.06 2.89
N ILE A 32 -10.20 -0.03 3.07
CA ILE A 32 -10.72 -1.36 3.44
C ILE A 32 -11.46 -1.29 4.78
N TYR A 33 -10.84 -0.67 5.80
CA TYR A 33 -11.45 -0.54 7.12
C TYR A 33 -12.79 0.20 7.06
N MET A 34 -12.85 1.31 6.34
CA MET A 34 -14.09 2.09 6.19
C MET A 34 -15.15 1.34 5.40
N ALA A 35 -14.77 0.60 4.35
CA ALA A 35 -15.69 -0.23 3.59
C ALA A 35 -16.28 -1.36 4.44
N ALA A 36 -15.43 -2.08 5.19
CA ALA A 36 -15.85 -3.14 6.10
C ALA A 36 -16.75 -2.63 7.22
N ARG A 37 -16.45 -1.45 7.79
CA ARG A 37 -17.29 -0.82 8.83
C ARG A 37 -18.68 -0.43 8.31
N LYS A 38 -18.81 -0.06 7.03
CA LYS A 38 -20.08 0.39 6.45
C LYS A 38 -20.98 -0.75 5.97
N GLY A 39 -20.41 -1.77 5.32
CA GLY A 39 -21.18 -2.83 4.66
C GLY A 39 -20.96 -4.22 5.22
N GLY A 40 -20.29 -4.35 6.38
CA GLY A 40 -19.95 -5.63 6.98
C GLY A 40 -18.66 -6.24 6.43
N PRO A 41 -18.20 -7.34 7.05
CA PRO A 41 -16.90 -7.94 6.76
C PRO A 41 -16.86 -8.78 5.48
N GLU A 42 -18.02 -9.12 4.91
CA GLU A 42 -18.16 -10.03 3.77
C GLU A 42 -17.94 -9.30 2.42
N PRO A 43 -16.90 -9.65 1.63
CA PRO A 43 -16.62 -8.97 0.37
C PRO A 43 -17.63 -9.25 -0.75
N GLU A 44 -18.33 -10.38 -0.70
CA GLU A 44 -19.30 -10.75 -1.74
C GLU A 44 -20.63 -9.99 -1.61
N SER A 45 -21.01 -9.57 -0.39
CA SER A 45 -22.18 -8.72 -0.15
C SER A 45 -21.87 -7.23 -0.16
N ASN A 46 -20.59 -6.86 -0.06
CA ASN A 46 -20.12 -5.47 0.02
C ASN A 46 -19.22 -5.11 -1.17
N PHE A 47 -19.82 -4.57 -2.24
CA PHE A 47 -19.09 -4.15 -3.45
C PHE A 47 -17.95 -3.16 -3.16
N LEU A 48 -18.12 -2.24 -2.20
CA LEU A 48 -17.09 -1.28 -1.83
C LEU A 48 -15.88 -1.97 -1.22
N LEU A 49 -16.11 -3.00 -0.40
CA LEU A 49 -15.04 -3.80 0.20
C LEU A 49 -14.31 -4.61 -0.88
N LYS A 50 -15.04 -5.22 -1.82
CA LYS A 50 -14.46 -5.94 -2.96
C LYS A 50 -13.52 -5.04 -3.78
N VAL A 51 -13.98 -3.85 -4.15
CA VAL A 51 -13.17 -2.87 -4.89
C VAL A 51 -11.95 -2.41 -4.09
N ALA A 52 -12.12 -2.15 -2.78
CA ALA A 52 -11.01 -1.74 -1.91
C ALA A 52 -9.93 -2.85 -1.80
N ILE A 53 -10.34 -4.12 -1.72
CA ILE A 53 -9.42 -5.27 -1.70
C ILE A 53 -8.71 -5.41 -3.05
N THR A 54 -9.41 -5.29 -4.17
CA THR A 54 -8.79 -5.35 -5.50
C THR A 54 -7.75 -4.24 -5.68
N ARG A 55 -8.05 -3.01 -5.22
CA ARG A 55 -7.08 -1.91 -5.24
C ARG A 55 -5.88 -2.19 -4.35
N ALA A 56 -6.08 -2.77 -3.17
CA ALA A 56 -4.98 -3.10 -2.26
C ALA A 56 -4.03 -4.14 -2.85
N ARG A 57 -4.55 -5.11 -3.61
CA ARG A 57 -3.73 -6.12 -4.31
C ARG A 57 -2.92 -5.55 -5.48
N ALA A 58 -3.30 -4.37 -5.98
CA ALA A 58 -2.61 -3.69 -7.07
C ALA A 58 -1.52 -2.70 -6.59
N VAL A 59 -1.38 -2.49 -5.28
CA VAL A 59 -0.32 -1.68 -4.64
C VAL A 59 0.90 -2.53 -4.34
#